data_AF-W7QQZ8-F1
#
_entry.id   AF-W7QQZ8-F1
#
_cell.length_a   1.000
_cell.length_b   1.000
_cell.length_c   1.000
_cell.angle_alpha   90.00
_cell.angle_beta   90.00
_cell.angle_gamma   90.00
#
_symmetry.space_group_name_H-M   'P 1'
#
loop_
_entity.id
_entity.type
_entity.pdbx_description
1 polymer ?
#
loop_
_entity_poly.entity_id
_entity_poly.type
_entity_poly.pdbx_seq_one_letter_code
_entity_poly.pdbx_strand_id
1 'polypeptide(L)'
;MTQEGSVFTITKSFGAGDANGGPRFKVRDSNTDWDNNCPTADFAVEANKTYKITFDPTVANCAGLSVEEEQPITGGSCPITFTCTNGNTNMGDSVYIVGSATETGSWNAADAVKLNPTNYPTWEGVINIPKNTQVSWKCIIRQEDSPFTVRQWEQDPNNSFNTGNCDVTQAQGGF
;
A
#
# COMPACT_ATOMS: atom_id res chain seq x y z
N MET A 1 10.75 -13.51 -14.40
CA MET A 1 10.37 -13.18 -15.79
C MET A 1 9.17 -14.03 -16.14
N THR A 2 8.13 -13.43 -16.69
CA THR A 2 6.93 -14.11 -17.22
C THR A 2 6.85 -13.85 -18.72
N GLN A 3 6.23 -14.78 -19.46
CA GLN A 3 6.03 -14.67 -20.90
C GLN A 3 4.57 -14.96 -21.24
N GLU A 4 3.96 -14.09 -22.05
CA GLU A 4 2.62 -14.25 -22.60
C GLU A 4 2.67 -13.98 -24.11
N GLY A 5 2.60 -15.03 -24.92
CA GLY A 5 2.86 -14.91 -26.36
C GLY A 5 4.27 -14.42 -26.67
N SER A 6 4.39 -13.32 -27.43
CA SER A 6 5.65 -12.62 -27.72
C SER A 6 6.12 -11.69 -26.60
N VAL A 7 5.26 -11.40 -25.62
CA VAL A 7 5.53 -10.39 -24.59
C VAL A 7 6.28 -10.99 -23.42
N PHE A 8 7.41 -10.40 -23.05
CA PHE A 8 8.20 -10.75 -21.88
C PHE A 8 8.09 -9.66 -20.81
N THR A 9 7.90 -10.05 -19.55
CA THR A 9 7.87 -9.11 -18.42
C THR A 9 8.86 -9.53 -17.34
N ILE A 10 9.65 -8.57 -16.85
CA ILE A 10 10.59 -8.75 -15.74
C ILE A 10 10.44 -7.63 -14.72
N THR A 11 10.35 -8.00 -13.45
CA THR A 11 10.49 -7.07 -12.31
C THR A 11 11.95 -7.07 -11.87
N LYS A 12 12.58 -5.90 -11.85
CA LYS A 12 14.01 -5.74 -11.52
C LYS A 12 14.24 -4.56 -10.58
N SER A 13 14.91 -4.83 -9.46
CA SER A 13 15.43 -3.78 -8.57
C SER A 13 16.81 -3.31 -9.03
N PHE A 14 17.00 -2.00 -9.00
CA PHE A 14 18.24 -1.33 -9.37
C PHE A 14 18.84 -0.62 -8.16
N GLY A 15 20.13 -0.87 -7.88
CA GLY A 15 20.85 -0.25 -6.76
C GLY A 15 21.36 1.16 -7.09
N ALA A 16 22.19 1.71 -6.19
CA ALA A 16 23.07 2.84 -6.53
C ALA A 16 23.94 2.44 -7.72
N GLY A 17 24.02 3.28 -8.76
CA GLY A 17 24.72 2.96 -10.00
C GLY A 17 26.24 2.77 -9.84
N ASP A 18 26.98 2.94 -10.93
CA ASP A 18 28.43 2.76 -10.93
C ASP A 18 29.19 4.10 -11.01
N ALA A 19 30.53 4.04 -11.12
CA ALA A 19 31.38 5.22 -11.23
C ALA A 19 31.09 6.10 -12.46
N ASN A 20 30.34 5.60 -13.44
CA ASN A 20 29.97 6.29 -14.68
C ASN A 20 28.51 6.76 -14.67
N GLY A 21 27.81 6.74 -13.52
CA GLY A 21 26.47 7.30 -13.37
C GLY A 21 25.43 6.33 -12.76
N GLY A 22 24.17 6.76 -12.77
CA GLY A 22 23.05 6.00 -12.19
C GLY A 22 22.80 4.64 -12.88
N PRO A 23 21.97 3.78 -12.26
CA PRO A 23 21.61 2.50 -12.86
C PRO A 23 20.91 2.69 -14.21
N ARG A 24 21.14 1.75 -15.11
CA ARG A 24 20.60 1.76 -16.47
C ARG A 24 20.47 0.35 -17.01
N PHE A 25 19.64 0.18 -18.03
CA PHE A 25 19.48 -1.11 -18.70
C PHE A 25 19.24 -1.00 -20.20
N LYS A 26 19.42 -2.15 -20.85
CA LYS A 26 18.92 -2.48 -22.18
C LYS A 26 18.39 -3.91 -22.15
N VAL A 27 17.39 -4.17 -22.98
CA VAL A 27 16.81 -5.49 -23.24
C VAL A 27 17.19 -5.90 -24.65
N ARG A 28 17.39 -7.20 -24.86
CA ARG A 28 17.73 -7.79 -26.17
C ARG A 28 17.00 -9.11 -26.33
N ASP A 29 16.72 -9.48 -27.56
CA ASP A 29 16.04 -10.73 -27.92
C ASP A 29 17.00 -11.94 -28.04
N SER A 30 18.31 -11.69 -28.10
CA SER A 30 19.36 -12.70 -28.29
C SER A 30 20.49 -12.56 -27.27
N ASN A 31 21.09 -13.69 -26.89
CA ASN A 31 22.22 -13.71 -25.96
C ASN A 31 23.58 -13.47 -26.63
N THR A 32 23.64 -13.58 -27.96
CA THR A 32 24.89 -13.51 -28.75
C THR A 32 24.88 -12.43 -29.81
N ASP A 33 23.74 -11.78 -30.04
CA ASP A 33 23.55 -10.73 -31.02
C ASP A 33 22.98 -9.47 -30.33
N TRP A 34 23.60 -8.32 -30.60
CA TRP A 34 23.19 -7.02 -30.08
C TRP A 34 22.50 -6.15 -31.13
N ASP A 35 22.32 -6.64 -32.35
CA ASP A 35 21.73 -5.87 -33.45
C ASP A 35 20.26 -5.50 -33.18
N ASN A 36 19.55 -6.28 -32.35
CA ASN A 36 18.21 -5.97 -31.86
C ASN A 36 18.19 -5.71 -30.34
N ASN A 37 18.65 -4.51 -29.94
CA ASN A 37 18.59 -4.04 -28.55
C ASN A 37 17.59 -2.89 -28.38
N CYS A 38 16.86 -2.94 -27.27
CA CYS A 38 15.87 -1.94 -26.89
C CYS A 38 16.02 -1.51 -25.43
N PRO A 39 16.12 -0.21 -25.15
CA PRO A 39 16.20 0.88 -26.13
C PRO A 39 17.56 0.94 -26.83
N THR A 40 17.63 1.69 -27.93
CA THR A 40 18.85 1.85 -28.75
C THR A 40 20.00 2.54 -28.00
N ALA A 41 19.70 3.27 -26.93
CA ALA A 41 20.62 3.80 -25.93
C ALA A 41 20.29 3.25 -24.55
N ASP A 42 21.21 3.37 -23.58
CA ASP A 42 20.98 2.92 -22.21
C ASP A 42 19.78 3.67 -21.60
N PHE A 43 18.80 2.92 -21.09
CA PHE A 43 17.67 3.51 -20.37
C PHE A 43 18.09 3.78 -18.93
N ALA A 44 18.23 5.05 -18.56
CA ALA A 44 18.51 5.42 -17.18
C ALA A 44 17.27 5.22 -16.30
N VAL A 45 17.49 4.67 -15.11
CA VAL A 45 16.47 4.54 -14.06
C VAL A 45 16.97 5.19 -12.77
N GLU A 46 16.05 5.50 -11.87
CA GLU A 46 16.43 6.04 -10.56
C GLU A 46 17.08 4.95 -9.70
N ALA A 47 18.06 5.36 -8.90
CA ALA A 47 18.71 4.47 -7.95
C ALA A 47 17.76 4.01 -6.86
N ASN A 48 17.93 2.76 -6.42
CA ASN A 48 17.20 2.15 -5.31
C ASN A 48 15.68 2.02 -5.57
N LYS A 49 15.28 1.88 -6.83
CA LYS A 49 13.89 1.63 -7.26
C LYS A 49 13.76 0.25 -7.89
N THR A 50 12.52 -0.24 -7.93
CA THR A 50 12.15 -1.45 -8.69
C THR A 50 11.38 -1.02 -9.92
N TYR A 51 11.56 -1.71 -11.04
CA TYR A 51 10.83 -1.45 -12.27
C TYR A 51 10.24 -2.74 -12.83
N LYS A 52 9.02 -2.63 -13.35
CA LYS A 52 8.42 -3.61 -14.24
C LYS A 52 8.79 -3.23 -15.68
N ILE A 53 9.59 -4.07 -16.31
CA ILE A 53 10.06 -3.90 -17.68
C ILE A 53 9.32 -4.92 -18.54
N THR A 54 8.55 -4.44 -19.49
CA THR A 54 7.84 -5.28 -20.47
C THR A 54 8.42 -5.03 -21.85
N PHE A 55 8.67 -6.10 -22.59
CA PHE A 55 9.30 -6.06 -23.90
C PHE A 55 8.63 -7.05 -24.86
N ASP A 56 8.19 -6.57 -26.01
CA ASP A 56 7.77 -7.37 -27.15
C ASP A 56 8.78 -7.20 -28.32
N PRO A 57 9.60 -8.23 -28.63
CA PRO A 57 10.57 -8.17 -29.71
C PRO A 57 9.94 -8.15 -31.11
N THR A 58 8.66 -8.48 -31.24
CA THR A 58 7.97 -8.47 -32.54
C THR A 58 7.55 -7.07 -32.98
N VAL A 59 7.61 -6.09 -32.05
CA VAL A 59 7.25 -4.70 -32.30
C VAL A 59 8.51 -3.92 -32.68
N ALA A 60 8.54 -3.42 -33.92
CA ALA A 60 9.67 -2.68 -34.46
C ALA A 60 9.99 -1.38 -33.70
N ASN A 61 11.22 -0.90 -33.85
CA ASN A 61 11.70 0.39 -33.31
C ASN A 61 11.52 0.55 -31.80
N CYS A 62 11.60 -0.55 -31.05
CA CYS A 62 11.44 -0.59 -29.59
C CYS A 62 10.09 -0.10 -29.06
N ALA A 63 9.06 0.00 -29.91
CA ALA A 63 7.73 0.42 -29.47
C ALA A 63 7.03 -0.65 -28.59
N GLY A 64 7.56 -1.87 -28.53
CA GLY A 64 7.13 -2.92 -27.60
C GLY A 64 7.78 -2.85 -26.22
N LEU A 65 8.66 -1.88 -25.96
CA LEU A 65 9.29 -1.68 -24.65
C LEU A 65 8.44 -0.71 -23.80
N SER A 66 7.97 -1.17 -22.64
CA SER A 66 7.45 -0.31 -21.58
C SER A 66 8.25 -0.49 -20.30
N VAL A 67 8.41 0.62 -19.58
CA VAL A 67 9.20 0.70 -18.35
C VAL A 67 8.36 1.44 -17.34
N GLU A 68 7.88 0.72 -16.35
CA GLU A 68 7.05 1.27 -15.29
C GLU A 68 7.85 1.18 -13.99
N GLU A 69 8.02 2.30 -13.29
CA GLU A 69 8.56 2.25 -11.93
C GLU A 69 7.57 1.49 -11.06
N GLU A 70 8.03 0.37 -10.52
CA GLU A 70 7.35 -0.33 -9.47
C GLU A 70 7.58 0.46 -8.19
N GLN A 71 6.61 1.33 -7.92
CA GLN A 71 6.51 1.98 -6.63
C GLN A 71 6.61 0.90 -5.54
N PRO A 72 7.31 1.14 -4.41
CA PRO A 72 7.31 0.20 -3.29
C PRO A 72 5.86 -0.16 -3.00
N ILE A 73 5.50 -1.43 -3.22
CA ILE A 73 4.11 -1.95 -3.36
C ILE A 73 3.07 -1.10 -2.62
N THR A 74 2.65 -0.05 -3.32
CA THR A 74 1.47 0.78 -3.07
C THR A 74 0.42 0.40 -4.13
N GLY A 75 0.44 -0.86 -4.55
CA GLY A 75 -0.41 -1.41 -5.62
C GLY A 75 -1.42 -2.44 -5.16
N GLY A 76 -1.57 -2.64 -3.85
CA GLY A 76 -2.62 -3.45 -3.28
C GLY A 76 -2.93 -2.98 -1.88
N SER A 77 -4.19 -2.62 -1.63
CA SER A 77 -4.70 -2.40 -0.29
C SER A 77 -5.43 -3.65 0.18
N CYS A 78 -5.30 -3.95 1.46
CA CYS A 78 -6.07 -4.98 2.13
C CYS A 78 -7.33 -4.34 2.72
N PRO A 79 -8.53 -4.78 2.32
CA PRO A 79 -9.73 -4.39 3.03
C PRO A 79 -9.69 -5.04 4.41
N ILE A 80 -9.52 -4.22 5.45
CA ILE A 80 -9.55 -4.67 6.84
C ILE A 80 -10.89 -4.24 7.43
N THR A 81 -11.68 -5.21 7.88
CA THR A 81 -12.85 -4.93 8.71
C THR A 81 -12.39 -4.66 10.13
N PHE A 82 -12.53 -3.42 10.56
CA PHE A 82 -12.31 -3.01 11.93
C PHE A 82 -13.59 -3.14 12.74
N THR A 83 -13.50 -3.79 13.90
CA THR A 83 -14.62 -3.98 14.82
C THR A 83 -14.23 -3.44 16.20
N CYS A 84 -15.03 -2.51 16.71
CA CYS A 84 -14.93 -1.98 18.07
C CYS A 84 -16.14 -2.43 18.90
N THR A 85 -15.91 -3.28 19.89
CA THR A 85 -16.97 -3.73 20.81
C THR A 85 -17.11 -2.81 22.02
N ASN A 86 -18.26 -2.89 22.71
CA ASN A 86 -18.56 -2.11 23.92
C ASN A 86 -18.53 -0.57 23.73
N GLY A 87 -18.72 -0.09 22.50
CA GLY A 87 -18.75 1.33 22.15
C GLY A 87 -20.06 2.01 22.51
N ASN A 88 -20.30 2.18 23.82
CA ASN A 88 -21.50 2.86 24.32
C ASN A 88 -21.34 4.37 24.17
N THR A 89 -22.19 5.01 23.37
CA THR A 89 -22.07 6.44 23.02
C THR A 89 -23.20 7.26 23.64
N ASN A 90 -22.91 8.52 23.97
CA ASN A 90 -23.97 9.49 24.28
C ASN A 90 -24.50 10.13 23.00
N MET A 91 -25.59 10.88 23.11
CA MET A 91 -26.09 11.71 22.01
C MET A 91 -24.99 12.67 21.52
N GLY A 92 -24.71 12.65 20.22
CA GLY A 92 -23.67 13.48 19.59
C GLY A 92 -22.24 12.93 19.68
N ASP A 93 -22.05 11.74 20.27
CA ASP A 93 -20.78 11.00 20.24
C ASP A 93 -20.89 9.82 19.25
N SER A 94 -19.78 9.44 18.63
CA SER A 94 -19.67 8.24 17.79
C SER A 94 -18.37 7.49 18.05
N VAL A 95 -18.31 6.23 17.64
CA VAL A 95 -17.07 5.44 17.68
C VAL A 95 -16.28 5.62 16.39
N TYR A 96 -14.98 5.83 16.56
CA TYR A 96 -14.01 6.01 15.50
C TYR A 96 -12.82 5.09 15.74
N ILE A 97 -12.06 4.85 14.67
CA ILE A 97 -10.74 4.24 14.75
C ILE A 97 -9.67 5.26 14.40
N VAL A 98 -8.58 5.24 15.19
CA VAL A 98 -7.37 6.01 14.92
C VAL A 98 -6.14 5.11 15.06
N GLY A 99 -5.12 5.32 14.24
CA GLY A 99 -3.91 4.51 14.29
C GLY A 99 -2.72 5.09 13.53
N SER A 100 -1.65 4.32 13.43
CA SER A 100 -0.37 4.75 12.85
C SER A 100 -0.40 4.92 11.33
N ALA A 101 -1.34 4.27 10.63
CA ALA A 101 -1.47 4.36 9.19
C ALA A 101 -2.14 5.69 8.78
N THR A 102 -1.82 6.19 7.59
CA THR A 102 -2.43 7.42 7.05
C THR A 102 -3.93 7.24 6.89
N GLU A 103 -4.37 6.06 6.47
CA GLU A 103 -5.77 5.70 6.27
C GLU A 103 -6.55 5.55 7.58
N THR A 104 -5.86 5.48 8.73
CA THR A 104 -6.44 5.55 10.07
C THR A 104 -6.08 6.85 10.81
N GLY A 105 -5.62 7.88 10.09
CA GLY A 105 -5.44 9.24 10.62
C GLY A 105 -4.11 9.51 11.32
N SER A 106 -3.11 8.62 11.26
CA SER A 106 -1.77 8.85 11.82
C SER A 106 -1.75 9.34 13.27
N TRP A 107 -2.57 8.74 14.14
CA TRP A 107 -2.79 9.12 15.54
C TRP A 107 -3.39 10.51 15.78
N ASN A 108 -3.84 11.20 14.73
CA ASN A 108 -4.65 12.40 14.83
C ASN A 108 -6.12 12.04 15.01
N ALA A 109 -6.68 12.32 16.20
CA ALA A 109 -8.09 12.04 16.49
C ALA A 109 -9.06 12.77 15.54
N ALA A 110 -8.65 13.91 14.98
CA ALA A 110 -9.51 14.64 14.05
C ALA A 110 -9.64 13.95 12.69
N ASP A 111 -8.61 13.20 12.28
CA ASP A 111 -8.56 12.41 11.05
C ASP A 111 -8.99 10.94 11.28
N ALA A 112 -9.46 10.62 12.50
CA ALA A 112 -9.97 9.30 12.83
C ALA A 112 -11.19 8.94 11.99
N VAL A 113 -11.29 7.67 11.60
CA VAL A 113 -12.34 7.18 10.69
C VAL A 113 -13.57 6.75 11.48
N LYS A 114 -14.74 7.31 11.12
CA LYS A 114 -16.02 6.97 11.77
C LYS A 114 -16.43 5.54 11.42
N LEU A 115 -16.82 4.75 12.42
CA LEU A 115 -17.39 3.43 12.22
C LEU A 115 -18.92 3.51 12.19
N ASN A 116 -19.57 2.43 11.73
CA ASN A 116 -21.03 2.31 11.72
C ASN A 116 -21.50 1.39 12.86
N PRO A 117 -22.60 1.71 13.55
CA PRO A 117 -23.13 0.89 14.65
C PRO A 117 -23.91 -0.33 14.10
N THR A 118 -23.23 -1.24 13.40
CA THR A 118 -23.85 -2.38 12.70
C THR A 118 -24.65 -3.28 13.66
N ASN A 119 -24.18 -3.45 14.90
CA ASN A 119 -24.88 -4.21 15.94
C ASN A 119 -24.60 -3.59 17.32
N TYR A 120 -25.19 -2.42 17.59
CA TYR A 120 -24.92 -1.63 18.79
C TYR A 120 -24.96 -2.48 20.09
N PRO A 121 -23.94 -2.38 20.97
CA PRO A 121 -22.86 -1.39 21.01
C PRO A 121 -21.58 -1.79 20.24
N THR A 122 -21.68 -2.69 19.25
CA THR A 122 -20.59 -3.02 18.32
C THR A 122 -20.64 -2.13 17.09
N TRP A 123 -19.47 -1.57 16.76
CA TRP A 123 -19.28 -0.67 15.64
C TRP A 123 -18.26 -1.24 14.66
N GLU A 124 -18.53 -1.12 13.36
CA GLU A 124 -17.72 -1.71 12.30
C GLU A 124 -17.51 -0.77 11.11
N GLY A 125 -16.39 -0.97 10.42
CA GLY A 125 -16.06 -0.26 9.19
C GLY A 125 -14.93 -0.96 8.44
N VAL A 126 -14.96 -0.87 7.12
CA VAL A 126 -13.91 -1.42 6.26
C VAL A 126 -12.98 -0.30 5.84
N ILE A 127 -11.68 -0.46 6.12
CA ILE A 127 -10.64 0.50 5.72
C ILE A 127 -9.59 -0.25 4.91
N ASN A 128 -9.23 0.34 3.77
CA ASN A 128 -8.20 -0.20 2.89
C ASN A 128 -6.83 0.25 3.39
N ILE A 129 -6.02 -0.69 3.89
CA ILE A 129 -4.66 -0.41 4.36
C ILE A 129 -3.65 -0.98 3.36
N PRO A 130 -2.55 -0.29 3.03
CA PRO A 130 -1.52 -0.85 2.15
C PRO A 130 -1.02 -2.22 2.64
N LYS A 131 -0.74 -3.12 1.70
CA LYS A 131 -0.06 -4.40 1.99
C LYS A 131 1.26 -4.19 2.73
N ASN A 132 1.72 -5.22 3.45
CA ASN A 132 2.98 -5.28 4.18
C ASN A 132 3.22 -4.09 5.13
N THR A 133 2.14 -3.56 5.71
CA THR A 133 2.15 -2.41 6.61
C THR A 133 1.96 -2.89 8.04
N GLN A 134 2.89 -2.49 8.91
CA GLN A 134 2.70 -2.62 10.35
C GLN A 134 1.75 -1.53 10.84
N VAL A 135 0.63 -1.93 11.42
CA VAL A 135 -0.40 -1.02 11.93
C VAL A 135 -0.48 -1.16 13.44
N SER A 136 -0.52 -0.03 14.14
CA SER A 136 -0.96 0.08 15.52
C SER A 136 -2.17 1.01 15.59
N TRP A 137 -3.22 0.66 16.34
CA TRP A 137 -4.48 1.38 16.31
C TRP A 137 -5.27 1.25 17.62
N LYS A 138 -6.28 2.11 17.79
CA LYS A 138 -7.25 2.08 18.90
C LYS A 138 -8.65 2.51 18.45
N CYS A 139 -9.66 2.00 19.17
CA CYS A 139 -11.00 2.57 19.18
C CYS A 139 -11.04 3.85 20.04
N ILE A 140 -11.75 4.86 19.58
CA ILE A 140 -12.04 6.09 20.34
C ILE A 140 -13.52 6.44 20.27
N ILE A 141 -14.07 6.99 21.35
CA ILE A 141 -15.36 7.70 21.33
C ILE A 141 -15.02 9.19 21.29
N ARG A 142 -15.50 9.90 20.28
CA ARG A 142 -15.36 11.37 20.21
C ARG A 142 -16.65 12.03 19.78
N GLN A 143 -16.75 13.32 20.06
CA GLN A 143 -17.86 14.14 19.58
C GLN A 143 -17.84 14.24 18.05
N GLU A 144 -19.03 14.26 17.45
CA GLU A 144 -19.16 14.40 16.00
C GLU A 144 -18.80 15.82 15.54
N ASP A 145 -19.28 16.83 16.26
CA ASP A 145 -19.12 18.25 15.91
C ASP A 145 -17.78 18.87 16.37
N SER A 146 -17.05 18.19 17.24
CA SER A 146 -15.73 18.62 17.75
C SER A 146 -14.72 17.48 17.63
N PRO A 147 -14.01 17.39 16.50
CA PRO A 147 -13.20 16.22 16.17
C PRO A 147 -11.96 16.04 17.06
N PHE A 148 -11.60 17.05 17.87
CA PHE A 148 -10.53 16.98 18.86
C PHE A 148 -11.01 16.57 20.26
N THR A 149 -12.32 16.54 20.51
CA THR A 149 -12.88 16.19 21.83
C THR A 149 -13.12 14.69 21.92
N VAL A 150 -12.07 13.96 22.31
CA VAL A 150 -12.15 12.52 22.59
C VAL A 150 -12.68 12.28 24.01
N ARG A 151 -13.79 11.56 24.12
CA ARG A 151 -14.44 11.17 25.38
C ARG A 151 -13.73 10.01 26.03
N GLN A 152 -13.33 9.03 25.22
CA GLN A 152 -12.77 7.79 25.70
C GLN A 152 -11.82 7.21 24.65
N TRP A 153 -10.67 6.73 25.12
CA TRP A 153 -9.77 5.88 24.37
C TRP A 153 -9.96 4.44 24.85
N GLU A 154 -9.80 3.49 23.94
CA GLU A 154 -9.54 2.09 24.29
C GLU A 154 -8.35 1.98 25.24
N GLN A 155 -8.39 1.00 26.15
CA GLN A 155 -7.33 0.80 27.13
C GLN A 155 -6.00 0.39 26.46
N ASP A 156 -4.88 0.57 27.16
CA ASP A 156 -3.60 0.06 26.70
C ASP A 156 -3.53 -1.48 26.84
N PRO A 157 -2.72 -2.16 26.00
CA PRO A 157 -1.86 -1.61 24.94
C PRO A 157 -2.62 -1.31 23.64
N ASN A 158 -1.95 -0.65 22.68
CA ASN A 158 -2.47 -0.51 21.32
C ASN A 158 -2.74 -1.88 20.68
N ASN A 159 -3.82 -1.99 19.92
CA ASN A 159 -4.00 -3.10 19.00
C ASN A 159 -2.97 -3.01 17.88
N SER A 160 -2.45 -4.14 17.42
CA SER A 160 -1.48 -4.15 16.33
C SER A 160 -1.61 -5.37 15.44
N PHE A 161 -1.31 -5.18 14.16
CA PHE A 161 -1.23 -6.25 13.17
C PHE A 161 -0.32 -5.83 12.02
N ASN A 162 0.09 -6.79 11.21
CA ASN A 162 0.75 -6.53 9.94
C ASN A 162 -0.20 -6.98 8.81
N THR A 163 -0.45 -6.12 7.82
CA THR A 163 -1.32 -6.49 6.69
C THR A 163 -0.75 -7.63 5.85
N GLY A 164 0.58 -7.85 5.88
CA GLY A 164 1.24 -8.89 5.09
C GLY A 164 0.81 -8.83 3.63
N ASN A 165 0.49 -9.97 3.04
CA ASN A 165 -0.04 -10.03 1.67
C ASN A 165 -1.59 -9.98 1.61
N CYS A 166 -2.23 -9.32 2.59
CA CYS A 166 -3.66 -9.40 2.91
C CYS A 166 -4.09 -10.71 3.57
N ASP A 167 -3.18 -11.26 4.36
CA ASP A 167 -3.46 -12.44 5.19
C ASP A 167 -4.38 -12.08 6.38
N VAL A 168 -4.37 -10.80 6.78
CA VAL A 168 -5.28 -10.21 7.75
C VAL A 168 -6.42 -9.51 7.00
N THR A 169 -7.66 -9.85 7.34
CA THR A 169 -8.88 -9.23 6.78
C THR A 169 -9.79 -8.65 7.86
N GLN A 170 -9.49 -8.89 9.13
CA GLN A 170 -10.26 -8.42 10.28
C GLN A 170 -9.32 -7.97 11.40
N ALA A 171 -9.70 -6.91 12.11
CA ALA A 171 -9.00 -6.43 13.28
C ALA A 171 -10.03 -6.01 14.34
N GLN A 172 -9.92 -6.60 15.53
CA GLN A 172 -10.89 -6.40 16.60
C GLN A 172 -10.23 -5.69 17.79
N GLY A 173 -10.95 -4.72 18.33
CA GLY A 173 -10.63 -3.99 19.56
C GLY A 173 -11.90 -3.75 20.37
N GLY A 174 -11.78 -3.07 21.50
CA GLY A 174 -12.92 -2.77 22.36
C GLY A 174 -12.57 -1.89 23.54
N PHE A 175 -13.60 -1.21 24.07
CA PHE A 175 -13.47 -0.32 25.22
C PHE A 175 -13.46 -1.05 26.57
#